data_AF-A0A0G4H267-F1
#
_entry.id   AF-A0A0G4H267-F1
#
_cell.length_a   1.000
_cell.length_b   1.000
_cell.length_c   1.000
_cell.angle_alpha   90.00
_cell.angle_beta   90.00
_cell.angle_gamma   90.00
#
_symmetry.space_group_name_H-M   'P 1'
#
loop_
_entity.id
_entity.type
_entity.pdbx_description
1 polymer ?
#
loop_
_entity_poly.entity_id
_entity_poly.type
_entity_poly.pdbx_seq_one_letter_code
_entity_poly.pdbx_strand_id
1 'polypeptide(L)'
;MFRRQDNCTLLRNTWAVAATKVQSADGDDWTVTEVIAENQETQTRYSVKGKVFIDATGDGRLAAEADIPYIIGREGRDRFGEALADMQDDNETMGSSLAFTSRDMGEKMTFQAPEWATKYRQSDFRFRRISDIDHGWWWMEVAWPYNTIRDNEAIRNTLMESLLGIWDYVKNSGKYPKAENLALDWLEWWPCKREGRRFQGLYTMTQNDVLPDVSARGGNVPPPAPYWDRVSHGGWPLDLHNIKGILDTARPPYASFNMPLMYS
;
A
#
# COMPACT_ATOMS: atom_id res chain seq x y z
N MET A 1 28.56 0.18 -6.56
CA MET A 1 28.03 -0.62 -7.67
C MET A 1 27.27 -1.81 -7.07
N PHE A 2 25.95 -1.74 -7.00
CA PHE A 2 25.13 -2.78 -6.38
C PHE A 2 25.03 -3.98 -7.33
N ARG A 3 26.04 -4.86 -7.22
CA ARG A 3 26.19 -6.23 -7.76
C ARG A 3 25.64 -6.46 -9.18
N ARG A 4 26.56 -6.50 -10.14
CA ARG A 4 26.33 -7.02 -11.50
C ARG A 4 26.02 -8.51 -11.40
N GLN A 5 24.75 -8.87 -11.49
CA GLN A 5 24.35 -10.24 -11.79
C GLN A 5 24.42 -10.39 -13.32
N ASP A 6 24.94 -11.51 -13.81
CA ASP A 6 24.98 -11.76 -15.25
C ASP A 6 23.56 -11.67 -15.85
N ASN A 7 23.46 -11.02 -17.01
CA ASN A 7 22.19 -10.76 -17.71
C ASN A 7 21.18 -9.89 -16.94
N CYS A 8 21.57 -9.22 -15.86
CA CYS A 8 20.72 -8.28 -15.14
C CYS A 8 21.18 -6.83 -15.34
N THR A 9 20.26 -5.98 -15.76
CA THR A 9 20.47 -4.53 -15.84
C THR A 9 19.48 -3.84 -14.92
N LEU A 10 19.98 -3.01 -13.99
CA LEU A 10 19.16 -2.21 -13.10
C LEU A 10 19.17 -0.75 -13.56
N LEU A 11 18.02 -0.25 -14.01
CA LEU A 11 17.79 1.16 -14.32
C LEU A 11 17.21 1.86 -13.07
N ARG A 12 18.00 2.74 -12.43
CA ARG A 12 17.58 3.48 -11.23
C ARG A 12 17.05 4.86 -11.58
N ASN A 13 16.21 5.43 -10.72
CA ASN A 13 15.57 6.73 -10.91
C ASN A 13 14.94 6.84 -12.31
N THR A 14 14.36 5.73 -12.78
CA THR A 14 13.84 5.58 -14.14
C THR A 14 12.38 5.16 -14.03
N TRP A 15 11.47 6.00 -14.50
CA TRP A 15 10.04 5.76 -14.45
C TRP A 15 9.55 5.19 -15.78
N ALA A 16 8.69 4.16 -15.74
CA ALA A 16 7.94 3.74 -16.92
C ALA A 16 6.94 4.84 -17.29
N VAL A 17 6.97 5.30 -18.54
CA VAL A 17 6.17 6.43 -19.01
C VAL A 17 5.32 6.12 -20.24
N ALA A 18 5.56 4.99 -20.91
CA ALA A 18 4.69 4.46 -21.97
C ALA A 18 4.99 2.97 -22.18
N ALA A 19 4.06 2.26 -22.81
CA ALA A 19 4.31 0.92 -23.34
C ALA A 19 3.73 0.79 -24.75
N THR A 20 4.34 -0.05 -25.57
CA THR A 20 3.86 -0.40 -26.91
C THR A 20 3.36 -1.83 -26.91
N LYS A 21 2.14 -2.02 -27.38
CA LYS A 21 1.57 -3.33 -27.67
C LYS A 21 1.29 -3.49 -29.16
N VAL A 22 1.42 -4.72 -29.65
CA VAL A 22 1.07 -5.12 -31.00
C VAL A 22 -0.08 -6.11 -30.95
N GLN A 23 -1.02 -5.98 -31.88
CA GLN A 23 -2.12 -6.94 -32.02
C GLN A 23 -1.61 -8.20 -32.72
N SER A 24 -2.14 -9.36 -32.34
CA SER A 24 -1.92 -10.61 -33.03
C SER A 24 -2.47 -10.56 -34.46
N ALA A 25 -1.97 -11.42 -35.34
CA ALA A 25 -2.35 -11.43 -36.75
C ALA A 25 -3.82 -11.84 -37.00
N ASP A 26 -4.39 -12.63 -36.08
CA ASP A 26 -5.81 -13.01 -36.05
C ASP A 26 -6.71 -11.93 -35.44
N GLY A 27 -6.14 -10.94 -34.75
CA GLY A 27 -6.85 -9.79 -34.18
C GLY A 27 -7.40 -10.01 -32.77
N ASP A 28 -7.28 -11.21 -32.22
CA ASP A 28 -7.93 -11.57 -30.95
C ASP A 28 -7.10 -11.19 -29.71
N ASP A 29 -5.78 -11.05 -29.86
CA ASP A 29 -4.85 -10.87 -28.74
C ASP A 29 -3.92 -9.65 -28.90
N TRP A 30 -3.35 -9.20 -27.79
CA TRP A 30 -2.36 -8.14 -27.75
C TRP A 30 -1.12 -8.58 -26.99
N THR A 31 0.06 -8.24 -27.51
CA THR A 31 1.36 -8.51 -26.86
C THR A 31 2.09 -7.20 -26.61
N VAL A 32 2.46 -6.94 -25.36
CA VAL A 32 3.38 -5.84 -25.02
C VAL A 32 4.76 -6.21 -25.54
N THR A 33 5.40 -5.32 -26.30
CA THR A 33 6.69 -5.56 -26.96
C THR A 33 7.79 -4.61 -26.50
N GLU A 34 7.41 -3.45 -25.95
CA GLU A 34 8.34 -2.41 -25.55
C GLU A 34 7.78 -1.58 -24.40
N VAL A 35 8.66 -1.15 -23.50
CA VAL A 35 8.39 -0.16 -22.46
C VAL A 35 9.33 1.02 -22.65
N ILE A 36 8.77 2.22 -22.66
CA ILE A 36 9.53 3.45 -22.63
C ILE A 36 9.69 3.87 -21.18
N ALA A 37 10.94 4.09 -20.78
CA ALA A 37 11.26 4.51 -19.43
C ALA A 37 12.17 5.74 -19.46
N GLU A 38 12.01 6.64 -18.50
CA GLU A 38 12.74 7.90 -18.47
C GLU A 38 13.38 8.13 -17.12
N ASN A 39 14.64 8.53 -17.14
CA ASN A 39 15.31 9.10 -15.99
C ASN A 39 15.30 10.63 -16.15
N GLN A 40 14.45 11.29 -15.36
CA GLN A 40 14.24 12.74 -15.42
C GLN A 40 15.48 13.54 -14.99
N GLU A 41 16.28 13.00 -14.06
CA GLU A 41 17.49 13.68 -13.56
C GLU A 41 18.57 13.78 -14.63
N THR A 42 18.70 12.73 -15.44
CA THR A 42 19.71 12.62 -16.50
C THR A 42 19.15 12.91 -17.89
N GLN A 43 17.85 13.21 -17.99
CA GLN A 43 17.12 13.43 -19.24
C GLN A 43 17.34 12.29 -20.26
N THR A 44 17.50 11.07 -19.76
CA THR A 44 17.75 9.88 -20.58
C THR A 44 16.46 9.10 -20.76
N ARG A 45 16.11 8.80 -22.02
CA ARG A 45 14.99 7.93 -22.38
C ARG A 45 15.51 6.57 -22.83
N TYR A 46 14.90 5.51 -22.31
CA TYR A 46 15.21 4.11 -22.59
C TYR A 46 14.05 3.47 -23.34
N SER A 47 14.40 2.65 -24.34
CA SER A 47 13.49 1.76 -25.05
C SER A 47 13.83 0.33 -24.63
N VAL A 48 12.98 -0.30 -23.82
CA VAL A 48 13.22 -1.63 -23.28
C VAL A 48 12.32 -2.64 -23.96
N LYS A 49 12.92 -3.49 -24.80
CA LYS A 49 12.22 -4.59 -25.49
C LYS A 49 12.40 -5.89 -24.73
N GLY A 50 11.34 -6.69 -24.67
CA GLY A 50 11.31 -7.92 -23.90
C GLY A 50 10.28 -8.90 -24.44
N LYS A 51 10.39 -10.15 -24.02
CA LYS A 51 9.38 -11.19 -24.28
C LYS A 51 8.32 -11.27 -23.18
N VAL A 52 8.69 -10.82 -21.98
CA VAL A 52 7.86 -10.85 -20.78
C VAL A 52 8.08 -9.54 -20.05
N PHE A 53 6.98 -8.95 -19.60
CA PHE A 53 6.96 -7.75 -18.80
C PHE A 53 6.21 -8.05 -17.49
N ILE A 54 6.82 -7.68 -16.37
CA ILE A 54 6.24 -7.85 -15.04
C ILE A 54 5.97 -6.45 -14.49
N ASP A 55 4.70 -6.11 -14.27
CA ASP A 55 4.34 -4.90 -13.57
C ASP A 55 4.41 -5.13 -12.06
N ALA A 56 5.46 -4.59 -11.44
CA ALA A 56 5.65 -4.55 -10.00
C ALA A 56 5.76 -3.09 -9.50
N THR A 57 5.03 -2.17 -10.12
CA THR A 57 5.09 -0.72 -9.83
C THR A 57 4.30 -0.31 -8.59
N GLY A 58 3.53 -1.23 -8.00
CA GLY A 58 2.69 -1.00 -6.82
C GLY A 58 1.34 -0.37 -7.15
N ASP A 59 1.30 0.65 -8.01
CA ASP A 59 0.06 1.33 -8.42
C ASP A 59 -0.43 0.96 -9.83
N GLY A 60 0.25 0.01 -10.44
CA GLY A 60 -0.10 -0.57 -11.72
C GLY A 60 0.19 0.33 -12.93
N ARG A 61 1.28 1.09 -12.85
CA ARG A 61 1.69 2.06 -13.88
C ARG A 61 1.94 1.41 -15.23
N LEU A 62 2.71 0.33 -15.30
CA LEU A 62 3.11 -0.25 -16.59
C LEU A 62 1.91 -0.81 -17.34
N ALA A 63 1.02 -1.56 -16.69
CA ALA A 63 -0.14 -2.11 -17.38
C ALA A 63 -1.11 -0.99 -17.81
N ALA A 64 -1.23 0.09 -17.03
CA ALA A 64 -1.98 1.27 -17.45
C ALA A 64 -1.37 1.91 -18.71
N GLU A 65 -0.05 2.05 -18.78
CA GLU A 65 0.65 2.55 -19.98
C GLU A 65 0.55 1.60 -21.19
N ALA A 66 0.21 0.34 -20.96
CA ALA A 66 -0.06 -0.66 -21.99
C ALA A 66 -1.55 -0.76 -22.36
N ASP A 67 -2.39 0.13 -21.84
CA ASP A 67 -3.85 0.09 -21.99
C ASP A 67 -4.45 -1.29 -21.64
N ILE A 68 -3.95 -1.91 -20.56
CA ILE A 68 -4.56 -3.12 -19.99
C ILE A 68 -5.75 -2.68 -19.13
N PRO A 69 -6.95 -3.27 -19.30
CA PRO A 69 -8.11 -2.91 -18.48
C PRO A 69 -7.84 -3.11 -16.99
N TYR A 70 -8.35 -2.18 -16.19
CA TYR A 70 -8.21 -2.22 -14.74
C TYR A 70 -9.41 -1.61 -14.05
N ILE A 71 -9.54 -1.95 -12.77
CA ILE A 71 -10.48 -1.36 -11.84
C ILE A 71 -9.71 -0.67 -10.71
N ILE A 72 -10.36 0.32 -10.08
CA ILE A 72 -9.89 0.98 -8.87
C ILE A 72 -11.02 0.93 -7.87
N GLY A 73 -10.69 0.56 -6.64
CA GLY A 73 -11.64 0.46 -5.54
C GLY A 73 -12.23 -0.93 -5.38
N ARG A 74 -13.41 -0.97 -4.78
CA ARG A 74 -14.00 -2.17 -4.20
C ARG A 74 -15.27 -2.52 -4.94
N GLU A 75 -15.42 -3.78 -5.31
CA GLU A 75 -16.65 -4.31 -5.85
C GLU A 75 -17.65 -4.56 -4.73
N GLY A 76 -18.91 -4.27 -5.03
CA GLY A 76 -20.03 -4.64 -4.20
C GLY A 76 -20.26 -6.15 -4.22
N ARG A 77 -20.91 -6.63 -3.17
CA ARG A 77 -21.24 -8.03 -2.94
C ARG A 77 -21.93 -8.71 -4.12
N ASP A 78 -22.72 -7.97 -4.89
CA ASP A 78 -23.47 -8.52 -6.03
C ASP A 78 -22.55 -9.00 -7.19
N ARG A 79 -21.29 -8.57 -7.22
CA ARG A 79 -20.32 -8.98 -8.25
C ARG A 79 -19.80 -10.40 -8.07
N PHE A 80 -19.43 -10.74 -6.84
CA PHE A 80 -18.71 -12.00 -6.54
C PHE A 80 -19.32 -12.79 -5.37
N GLY A 81 -20.37 -12.28 -4.73
CA GLY A 81 -20.99 -12.92 -3.57
C GLY A 81 -20.11 -12.93 -2.33
N GLU A 82 -19.14 -12.02 -2.21
CA GLU A 82 -18.19 -11.99 -1.11
C GLU A 82 -18.85 -11.51 0.19
N ALA A 83 -18.79 -12.34 1.24
CA ALA A 83 -19.46 -12.06 2.50
C ALA A 83 -18.95 -10.79 3.21
N LEU A 84 -17.69 -10.42 2.98
CA LEU A 84 -17.05 -9.24 3.57
C LEU A 84 -17.18 -7.98 2.71
N ALA A 85 -17.62 -8.10 1.45
CA ALA A 85 -17.81 -6.95 0.58
C ALA A 85 -18.98 -6.08 1.06
N ASP A 86 -18.86 -4.77 0.81
CA ASP A 86 -19.94 -3.80 0.97
C ASP A 86 -21.04 -4.05 -0.08
N MET A 87 -22.20 -3.40 0.05
CA MET A 87 -23.35 -3.64 -0.84
C MET A 87 -23.18 -3.04 -2.24
N GLN A 88 -22.33 -2.03 -2.40
CA GLN A 88 -22.20 -1.27 -3.64
C GLN A 88 -20.73 -1.15 -4.03
N ASP A 89 -20.49 -1.11 -5.34
CA ASP A 89 -19.19 -0.73 -5.90
C ASP A 89 -18.83 0.69 -5.46
N ASP A 90 -17.56 0.93 -5.14
CA ASP A 90 -17.01 2.27 -4.98
C ASP A 90 -15.58 2.38 -5.49
N ASN A 91 -15.04 3.60 -5.47
CA ASN A 91 -13.68 3.89 -5.90
C ASN A 91 -12.72 4.08 -4.71
N GLU A 92 -13.09 3.58 -3.53
CA GLU A 92 -12.31 3.77 -2.31
C GLU A 92 -11.22 2.69 -2.23
N THR A 93 -10.02 3.11 -1.82
CA THR A 93 -8.87 2.20 -1.72
C THR A 93 -8.28 2.22 -0.32
N MET A 94 -7.44 1.24 -0.03
CA MET A 94 -6.52 1.26 1.09
C MET A 94 -5.63 2.52 1.07
N GLY A 95 -5.38 3.07 2.26
CA GLY A 95 -4.58 4.29 2.42
C GLY A 95 -3.09 4.06 2.18
N SER A 96 -2.39 5.12 1.81
CA SER A 96 -0.93 5.14 1.86
C SER A 96 -0.44 5.46 3.27
N SER A 97 0.77 5.02 3.61
CA SER A 97 1.42 5.32 4.90
C SER A 97 2.74 6.06 4.70
N LEU A 98 3.28 6.61 5.79
CA LEU A 98 4.67 7.06 5.86
C LEU A 98 5.40 6.27 6.93
N ALA A 99 6.60 5.82 6.59
CA ALA A 99 7.56 5.31 7.56
C ALA A 99 8.34 6.46 8.22
N PHE A 100 8.83 6.19 9.42
CA PHE A 100 9.85 7.00 10.08
C PHE A 100 10.78 6.09 10.85
N THR A 101 11.95 6.61 11.20
CA THR A 101 12.74 6.03 12.27
C THR A 101 12.96 7.03 13.39
N SER A 102 13.09 6.51 14.61
CA SER A 102 13.54 7.29 15.75
C SER A 102 14.78 6.67 16.37
N ARG A 103 15.57 7.51 17.05
CA ARG A 103 16.84 7.12 17.65
C ARG A 103 16.96 7.67 19.05
N ASP A 104 17.42 6.84 19.98
CA ASP A 104 17.84 7.28 21.31
C ASP A 104 19.15 8.06 21.19
N MET A 105 19.10 9.34 21.55
CA MET A 105 20.23 10.26 21.47
C MET A 105 21.10 10.23 22.74
N GLY A 106 20.71 9.45 23.77
CA GLY A 106 21.41 9.36 25.06
C GLY A 106 21.18 10.55 25.99
N GLU A 107 20.47 11.58 25.51
CA GLU A 107 20.10 12.77 26.27
C GLU A 107 18.67 13.20 25.94
N LYS A 108 18.11 14.07 26.78
CA LYS A 108 16.74 14.54 26.64
C LYS A 108 16.54 15.29 25.33
N MET A 109 15.62 14.81 24.50
CA MET A 109 15.27 15.43 23.23
C MET A 109 13.91 16.11 23.36
N THR A 110 13.87 17.44 23.24
CA THR A 110 12.59 18.16 23.16
C THR A 110 12.05 18.11 21.73
N PHE A 111 10.73 18.20 21.58
CA PHE A 111 10.09 18.28 20.28
C PHE A 111 9.04 19.38 20.29
N GLN A 112 9.16 20.30 19.34
CA GLN A 112 8.15 21.31 19.07
C GLN A 112 7.53 20.98 17.70
N ALA A 113 6.28 20.55 17.72
CA ALA A 113 5.56 20.28 16.48
C ALA A 113 5.34 21.58 15.69
N PRO A 114 5.41 21.54 14.35
CA PRO A 114 4.95 22.64 13.51
C PRO A 114 3.49 22.98 13.81
N GLU A 115 3.10 24.24 13.58
CA GLU A 115 1.74 24.72 13.86
C GLU A 115 0.67 23.97 13.05
N TRP A 116 1.02 23.51 11.85
CA TRP A 116 0.15 22.75 10.96
C TRP A 116 0.02 21.26 11.34
N ALA A 117 0.80 20.75 12.29
CA ALA A 117 0.67 19.37 12.73
C ALA A 117 -0.66 19.14 13.45
N THR A 118 -1.28 17.98 13.20
CA THR A 118 -2.58 17.65 13.79
C THR A 118 -2.46 17.50 15.30
N LYS A 119 -3.41 18.07 16.05
CA LYS A 119 -3.42 18.00 17.51
C LYS A 119 -4.27 16.84 18.00
N TYR A 120 -3.61 15.73 18.32
CA TYR A 120 -4.27 14.55 18.87
C TYR A 120 -4.44 14.60 20.40
N ARG A 121 -5.48 13.93 20.86
CA ARG A 121 -5.78 13.69 22.27
C ARG A 121 -5.76 12.20 22.56
N GLN A 122 -5.76 11.83 23.84
CA GLN A 122 -5.75 10.42 24.24
C GLN A 122 -6.92 9.61 23.64
N SER A 123 -8.09 10.23 23.45
CA SER A 123 -9.26 9.58 22.86
C SER A 123 -9.06 9.12 21.42
N ASP A 124 -8.20 9.79 20.66
CA ASP A 124 -7.93 9.46 19.25
C ASP A 124 -7.19 8.12 19.09
N PHE A 125 -6.48 7.70 20.15
CA PHE A 125 -5.71 6.47 20.18
C PHE A 125 -6.49 5.28 20.74
N ARG A 126 -7.82 5.42 20.95
CA ARG A 126 -8.68 4.34 21.48
C ARG A 126 -8.52 3.01 20.73
N PHE A 127 -8.40 3.06 19.40
CA PHE A 127 -8.23 1.89 18.52
C PHE A 127 -6.85 1.82 17.86
N ARG A 128 -5.94 2.75 18.21
CA ARG A 128 -4.65 2.95 17.55
C ARG A 128 -3.58 3.02 18.62
N ARG A 129 -3.31 1.86 19.24
CA ARG A 129 -2.30 1.78 20.28
C ARG A 129 -0.94 2.16 19.70
N ILE A 130 -0.32 3.18 20.27
CA ILE A 130 1.06 3.55 19.98
C ILE A 130 1.96 2.63 20.82
N SER A 131 2.52 1.60 20.19
CA SER A 131 3.41 0.62 20.86
C SER A 131 4.83 0.63 20.31
N ASP A 132 4.96 0.77 18.99
CA ASP A 132 6.23 0.95 18.31
C ASP A 132 6.43 2.44 18.07
N ILE A 133 7.53 3.01 18.55
CA ILE A 133 7.90 4.41 18.35
C ILE A 133 9.26 4.51 17.66
N ASP A 134 9.75 3.39 17.12
CA ASP A 134 11.05 3.27 16.49
C ASP A 134 10.90 3.19 14.96
N HIS A 135 9.85 2.57 14.41
CA HIS A 135 9.75 2.24 12.98
C HIS A 135 8.36 2.44 12.32
N GLY A 136 7.75 3.62 12.45
CA GLY A 136 6.49 3.91 11.75
C GLY A 136 5.24 3.30 12.39
N TRP A 137 4.06 3.76 11.92
CA TRP A 137 2.77 3.23 12.36
C TRP A 137 1.97 2.74 11.16
N TRP A 138 1.80 1.42 11.06
CA TRP A 138 1.03 0.80 9.98
C TRP A 138 -0.39 1.35 9.84
N TRP A 139 -1.07 1.57 10.97
CA TRP A 139 -2.46 2.07 11.01
C TRP A 139 -2.60 3.56 10.65
N MET A 140 -1.49 4.28 10.49
CA MET A 140 -1.48 5.68 10.06
C MET A 140 -1.53 5.71 8.54
N GLU A 141 -2.76 5.79 8.03
CA GLU A 141 -3.05 5.65 6.61
C GLU A 141 -3.98 6.76 6.13
N VAL A 142 -3.78 7.20 4.89
CA VAL A 142 -4.64 8.17 4.20
C VAL A 142 -4.85 7.71 2.75
N ALA A 143 -6.11 7.50 2.37
CA ALA A 143 -6.57 7.42 0.98
C ALA A 143 -7.67 8.46 0.80
N TRP A 144 -8.80 8.28 1.48
CA TRP A 144 -9.93 9.20 1.41
C TRP A 144 -9.57 10.63 1.84
N PRO A 145 -10.11 11.67 1.18
CA PRO A 145 -11.00 11.66 0.02
C PRO A 145 -10.24 11.70 -1.33
N TYR A 146 -8.97 11.32 -1.32
CA TYR A 146 -8.02 11.53 -2.41
C TYR A 146 -7.94 10.34 -3.36
N ASN A 147 -7.52 10.60 -4.59
CA ASN A 147 -7.07 9.55 -5.50
C ASN A 147 -5.63 9.14 -5.14
N THR A 148 -5.42 7.90 -4.70
CA THR A 148 -4.11 7.40 -4.22
C THR A 148 -2.98 7.47 -5.25
N ILE A 149 -3.30 7.61 -6.53
CA ILE A 149 -2.32 7.74 -7.60
C ILE A 149 -2.04 9.21 -7.92
N ARG A 150 -3.08 10.01 -8.15
CA ARG A 150 -2.99 11.37 -8.67
C ARG A 150 -2.74 12.42 -7.60
N ASP A 151 -3.21 12.19 -6.39
CA ASP A 151 -3.17 13.16 -5.28
C ASP A 151 -2.11 12.79 -4.24
N ASN A 152 -1.02 12.15 -4.70
CA ASN A 152 0.02 11.58 -3.84
C ASN A 152 0.68 12.63 -2.93
N GLU A 153 0.85 13.87 -3.40
CA GLU A 153 1.40 14.98 -2.63
C GLU A 153 0.44 15.46 -1.54
N ALA A 154 -0.87 15.47 -1.80
CA ALA A 154 -1.87 15.83 -0.79
C ALA A 154 -1.92 14.76 0.30
N ILE A 155 -1.93 13.49 -0.10
CA ILE A 155 -1.82 12.34 0.81
C ILE A 155 -0.55 12.44 1.67
N ARG A 156 0.61 12.71 1.06
CA ARG A 156 1.87 12.93 1.78
C ARG A 156 1.74 14.03 2.83
N ASN A 157 1.17 15.18 2.47
CA ASN A 157 1.04 16.29 3.39
C ASN A 157 0.14 15.94 4.58
N THR A 158 -1.02 15.33 4.34
CA THR A 158 -1.92 14.87 5.40
C THR A 158 -1.28 13.80 6.29
N LEU A 159 -0.49 12.89 5.72
CA LEU A 159 0.27 11.91 6.49
C LEU A 159 1.36 12.57 7.33
N MET A 160 2.05 13.60 6.82
CA MET A 160 3.05 14.36 7.59
C MET A 160 2.42 15.13 8.74
N GLU A 161 1.29 15.79 8.51
CA GLU A 161 0.50 16.47 9.54
C GLU A 161 0.12 15.50 10.66
N SER A 162 -0.30 14.29 10.28
CA SER A 162 -0.68 13.22 11.21
C SER A 162 0.54 12.68 11.96
N LEU A 163 1.63 12.33 11.26
CA LEU A 163 2.84 11.75 11.84
C LEU A 163 3.44 12.68 12.88
N LEU A 164 3.68 13.94 12.53
CA LEU A 164 4.25 14.92 13.45
C LEU A 164 3.28 15.24 14.60
N GLY A 165 1.98 15.16 14.37
CA GLY A 165 0.96 15.29 15.40
C GLY A 165 0.97 14.13 16.41
N ILE A 166 1.09 12.89 15.92
CA ILE A 166 1.21 11.71 16.78
C ILE A 166 2.53 11.77 17.55
N TRP A 167 3.62 12.18 16.89
CA TRP A 167 4.91 12.36 17.56
C TRP A 167 4.87 13.47 18.63
N ASP A 168 4.15 14.57 18.38
CA ASP A 168 3.86 15.61 19.38
C ASP A 168 3.20 15.01 20.61
N TYR A 169 2.15 14.19 20.41
CA TYR A 169 1.49 13.50 21.50
C TYR A 169 2.44 12.56 22.24
N VAL A 170 3.27 11.79 21.54
CA VAL A 170 4.26 10.89 22.15
C VAL A 170 5.24 11.67 23.02
N LYS A 171 5.82 12.76 22.51
CA LYS A 171 6.86 13.53 23.19
C LYS A 171 6.33 14.40 24.33
N ASN A 172 5.13 14.98 24.17
CA ASN A 172 4.68 16.08 25.02
C ASN A 172 3.47 15.74 25.92
N SER A 173 2.82 14.58 25.75
CA SER A 173 1.67 14.19 26.61
C SER A 173 2.05 13.69 28.01
N GLY A 174 3.33 13.37 28.24
CA GLY A 174 3.79 12.72 29.47
C GLY A 174 3.39 11.24 29.60
N LYS A 175 2.79 10.63 28.56
CA LYS A 175 2.34 9.23 28.56
C LYS A 175 3.41 8.23 28.09
N TYR A 176 4.48 8.71 27.45
CA TYR A 176 5.53 7.88 26.84
C TYR A 176 6.92 8.25 27.40
N PRO A 177 7.24 7.90 28.65
CA PRO A 177 8.53 8.23 29.25
C PRO A 177 9.72 7.64 28.48
N LYS A 178 9.53 6.49 27.83
CA LYS A 178 10.55 5.86 26.96
C LYS A 178 10.93 6.74 25.76
N ALA A 179 10.09 7.70 25.39
CA ALA A 179 10.36 8.61 24.30
C ALA A 179 11.20 9.82 24.72
N GLU A 180 11.57 10.00 26.00
CA GLU A 180 12.24 11.23 26.47
C GLU A 180 13.51 11.57 25.67
N ASN A 181 14.34 10.57 25.40
CA ASN A 181 15.60 10.74 24.66
C ASN A 181 15.50 10.46 23.16
N LEU A 182 14.31 10.06 22.68
CA LEU A 182 14.13 9.75 21.27
C LEU A 182 13.97 11.01 20.42
N ALA A 183 14.64 11.04 19.28
CA ALA A 183 14.43 11.99 18.19
C ALA A 183 14.03 11.26 16.91
N LEU A 184 13.18 11.88 16.08
CA LEU A 184 12.99 11.45 14.70
C LEU A 184 14.29 11.71 13.94
N ASP A 185 14.91 10.65 13.42
CA ASP A 185 16.17 10.75 12.67
C ASP A 185 15.99 10.57 11.16
N TRP A 186 14.87 9.98 10.74
CA TRP A 186 14.44 9.90 9.36
C TRP A 186 12.92 9.90 9.25
N LEU A 187 12.42 10.61 8.22
CA LEU A 187 11.03 10.60 7.81
C LEU A 187 10.97 10.21 6.35
N GLU A 188 10.07 9.29 6.02
CA GLU A 188 9.78 8.98 4.64
C GLU A 188 9.16 10.20 3.96
N TRP A 189 9.65 10.54 2.77
CA TRP A 189 9.11 11.64 1.98
C TRP A 189 8.08 11.19 0.95
N TRP A 190 8.12 9.91 0.56
CA TRP A 190 7.26 9.38 -0.50
C TRP A 190 6.22 8.44 0.11
N PRO A 191 4.90 8.70 -0.03
CA PRO A 191 3.89 7.80 0.51
C PRO A 191 4.07 6.39 -0.02
N CYS A 192 4.07 5.43 0.89
CA CYS A 192 3.99 4.01 0.59
C CYS A 192 2.56 3.69 0.13
N LYS A 193 2.32 3.75 -1.19
CA LYS A 193 1.04 3.35 -1.79
C LYS A 193 0.80 1.88 -1.55
N ARG A 194 -0.40 1.55 -1.08
CA ARG A 194 -0.80 0.17 -0.77
C ARG A 194 -1.77 -0.44 -1.77
N GLU A 195 -2.62 0.39 -2.35
CA GLU A 195 -3.59 -0.04 -3.35
C GLU A 195 -3.72 1.03 -4.45
N GLY A 196 -3.91 0.54 -5.68
CA GLY A 196 -4.02 1.36 -6.89
C GLY A 196 -4.86 0.65 -7.94
N ARG A 197 -4.31 0.48 -9.14
CA ARG A 197 -5.02 -0.20 -10.24
C ARG A 197 -4.92 -1.71 -10.07
N ARG A 198 -6.06 -2.40 -10.01
CA ARG A 198 -6.13 -3.86 -10.10
C ARG A 198 -6.47 -4.26 -11.54
N PHE A 199 -5.52 -4.91 -12.19
CA PHE A 199 -5.66 -5.30 -13.60
C PHE A 199 -6.64 -6.45 -13.77
N GLN A 200 -7.36 -6.41 -14.88
CA GLN A 200 -8.22 -7.50 -15.28
C GLN A 200 -7.39 -8.57 -15.99
N GLY A 201 -7.21 -9.71 -15.33
CA GLY A 201 -6.60 -10.91 -15.90
C GLY A 201 -7.64 -11.92 -16.41
N LEU A 202 -7.17 -13.12 -16.75
CA LEU A 202 -8.02 -14.26 -17.11
C LEU A 202 -8.92 -14.71 -15.95
N TYR A 203 -8.48 -14.45 -14.73
CA TYR A 203 -9.19 -14.81 -13.51
C TYR A 203 -9.00 -13.71 -12.47
N THR A 204 -10.06 -13.42 -11.72
CA THR A 204 -10.03 -12.51 -10.57
C THR A 204 -10.17 -13.34 -9.32
N MET A 205 -9.12 -13.37 -8.51
CA MET A 205 -9.17 -14.02 -7.19
C MET A 205 -10.08 -13.22 -6.26
N THR A 206 -10.92 -13.94 -5.53
CA THR A 206 -11.94 -13.40 -4.62
C THR A 206 -11.69 -13.88 -3.20
N GLN A 207 -12.34 -13.26 -2.23
CA GLN A 207 -12.44 -13.71 -0.86
C GLN A 207 -12.92 -15.17 -0.79
N ASN A 208 -13.83 -15.60 -1.66
CA ASN A 208 -14.34 -16.98 -1.63
C ASN A 208 -13.25 -18.01 -1.94
N ASP A 209 -12.19 -17.61 -2.64
CA ASP A 209 -11.07 -18.49 -2.94
C ASP A 209 -10.11 -18.63 -1.76
N VAL A 210 -9.99 -17.59 -0.92
CA VAL A 210 -9.01 -17.56 0.18
C VAL A 210 -9.62 -17.79 1.56
N LEU A 211 -10.86 -17.35 1.76
CA LEU A 211 -11.63 -17.40 3.00
C LEU A 211 -13.14 -17.53 2.68
N PRO A 212 -13.60 -18.71 2.21
CA PRO A 212 -15.01 -18.93 1.88
C PRO A 212 -15.93 -18.90 3.12
N ASP A 213 -15.42 -19.26 4.29
CA ASP A 213 -16.14 -19.15 5.56
C ASP A 213 -15.45 -18.16 6.50
N VAL A 214 -16.00 -16.94 6.57
CA VAL A 214 -15.53 -15.84 7.43
C VAL A 214 -15.72 -16.10 8.92
N SER A 215 -16.57 -17.08 9.27
CA SER A 215 -16.85 -17.47 10.65
C SER A 215 -15.92 -18.58 11.15
N ALA A 216 -15.26 -19.29 10.24
CA ALA A 216 -14.33 -20.35 10.58
C ALA A 216 -13.13 -19.83 11.40
N ARG A 217 -12.64 -20.64 12.33
CA ARG A 217 -11.54 -20.30 13.25
C ARG A 217 -10.62 -21.51 13.43
N GLY A 218 -9.34 -21.23 13.67
CA GLY A 218 -8.34 -22.26 13.95
C GLY A 218 -8.24 -23.30 12.82
N GLY A 219 -8.15 -24.58 13.18
CA GLY A 219 -8.04 -25.68 12.20
C GLY A 219 -9.30 -25.94 11.38
N ASN A 220 -10.42 -25.25 11.65
CA ASN A 220 -11.65 -25.39 10.88
C ASN A 220 -11.73 -24.43 9.68
N VAL A 221 -10.77 -23.52 9.53
CA VAL A 221 -10.72 -22.67 8.33
C VAL A 221 -10.36 -23.57 7.14
N PRO A 222 -11.19 -23.63 6.09
CA PRO A 222 -10.87 -24.42 4.91
C PRO A 222 -9.59 -23.88 4.24
N PRO A 223 -8.78 -24.74 3.61
CA PRO A 223 -7.61 -24.28 2.88
C PRO A 223 -8.04 -23.35 1.74
N PRO A 224 -7.20 -22.36 1.39
CA PRO A 224 -7.38 -21.60 0.17
C PRO A 224 -7.48 -22.51 -1.05
N ALA A 225 -8.16 -22.06 -2.09
CA ALA A 225 -8.24 -22.73 -3.37
C ALA A 225 -6.82 -23.03 -3.89
N PRO A 226 -6.47 -24.30 -4.15
CA PRO A 226 -5.17 -24.64 -4.70
C PRO A 226 -5.17 -24.34 -6.21
N TYR A 227 -4.39 -23.35 -6.62
CA TYR A 227 -4.14 -23.06 -8.03
C TYR A 227 -2.92 -23.86 -8.52
N TRP A 228 -3.06 -24.57 -9.65
CA TRP A 228 -2.00 -25.43 -10.21
C TRP A 228 -0.84 -24.61 -10.79
N ASP A 229 -1.11 -23.37 -11.17
CA ASP A 229 -0.20 -22.39 -11.77
C ASP A 229 0.24 -21.30 -10.79
N ARG A 230 0.07 -21.53 -9.48
CA ARG A 230 0.47 -20.57 -8.43
C ARG A 230 1.97 -20.22 -8.52
N VAL A 231 2.27 -18.92 -8.55
CA VAL A 231 3.65 -18.39 -8.60
C VAL A 231 4.02 -17.53 -7.37
N SER A 232 3.08 -17.31 -6.45
CA SER A 232 3.26 -16.50 -5.25
C SER A 232 2.38 -17.01 -4.09
N HIS A 233 2.71 -16.61 -2.86
CA HIS A 233 1.89 -16.83 -1.67
C HIS A 233 1.72 -15.52 -0.89
N GLY A 234 0.61 -15.40 -0.15
CA GLY A 234 0.42 -14.31 0.79
C GLY A 234 1.23 -14.52 2.08
N GLY A 235 1.35 -13.46 2.89
CA GLY A 235 1.98 -13.55 4.22
C GLY A 235 1.23 -12.84 5.35
N TRP A 236 0.06 -12.26 5.08
CA TRP A 236 -0.70 -11.45 6.03
C TRP A 236 -2.15 -11.90 6.09
N PRO A 237 -2.85 -11.72 7.23
CA PRO A 237 -4.30 -11.88 7.29
C PRO A 237 -5.02 -11.07 6.20
N LEU A 238 -6.29 -11.41 5.94
CA LEU A 238 -7.13 -10.57 5.10
C LEU A 238 -7.59 -9.36 5.91
N ASP A 239 -7.16 -8.16 5.54
CA ASP A 239 -7.49 -6.92 6.24
C ASP A 239 -8.45 -6.05 5.42
N LEU A 240 -9.57 -5.66 6.03
CA LEU A 240 -10.46 -4.62 5.53
C LEU A 240 -10.12 -3.30 6.20
N HIS A 241 -9.53 -2.39 5.43
CA HIS A 241 -9.09 -1.09 5.93
C HIS A 241 -10.26 -0.11 6.01
N ASN A 242 -10.24 0.73 7.05
CA ASN A 242 -11.17 1.84 7.17
C ASN A 242 -10.82 2.89 6.10
N ILE A 243 -11.77 3.15 5.21
CA ILE A 243 -11.67 4.12 4.10
C ILE A 243 -11.08 5.46 4.56
N LYS A 244 -11.52 5.96 5.72
CA LYS A 244 -11.09 7.25 6.26
C LYS A 244 -9.76 7.20 7.01
N GLY A 245 -9.18 6.02 7.21
CA GLY A 245 -7.87 5.84 7.80
C GLY A 245 -7.68 6.60 9.11
N ILE A 246 -6.61 7.40 9.21
CA ILE A 246 -6.31 8.22 10.39
C ILE A 246 -7.25 9.43 10.56
N LEU A 247 -8.00 9.80 9.52
CA LEU A 247 -8.95 10.92 9.56
C LEU A 247 -10.25 10.59 10.31
N ASP A 248 -10.50 9.31 10.63
CA ASP A 248 -11.59 8.87 11.49
C ASP A 248 -11.04 8.05 12.68
N THR A 249 -10.67 8.76 13.75
CA THR A 249 -10.12 8.16 14.97
C THR A 249 -11.19 7.45 15.82
N ALA A 250 -12.47 7.70 15.56
CA ALA A 250 -13.59 7.14 16.31
C ALA A 250 -13.91 5.67 15.94
N ARG A 251 -13.29 5.16 14.87
CA ARG A 251 -13.42 3.76 14.41
C ARG A 251 -12.08 3.05 14.40
N PRO A 252 -12.07 1.70 14.43
CA PRO A 252 -10.86 0.92 14.18
C PRO A 252 -10.22 1.26 12.82
N PRO A 253 -8.88 1.16 12.71
CA PRO A 253 -8.17 1.42 11.46
C PRO A 253 -8.41 0.31 10.41
N TYR A 254 -8.64 -0.93 10.84
CA TYR A 254 -8.94 -2.07 9.98
C TYR A 254 -9.72 -3.15 10.76
N ALA A 255 -10.30 -4.09 10.03
CA ALA A 255 -10.81 -5.36 10.54
C ALA A 255 -9.98 -6.50 9.92
N SER A 256 -9.44 -7.38 10.75
CA SER A 256 -8.54 -8.45 10.31
C SER A 256 -9.19 -9.81 10.42
N PHE A 257 -9.04 -10.62 9.37
CA PHE A 257 -9.57 -11.98 9.27
C PHE A 257 -8.42 -12.97 9.14
N ASN A 258 -8.26 -13.81 10.16
CA ASN A 258 -7.18 -14.76 10.26
C ASN A 258 -7.26 -15.84 9.15
N MET A 259 -6.14 -16.09 8.48
CA MET A 259 -6.01 -17.10 7.42
C MET A 259 -4.93 -18.12 7.80
N PRO A 260 -5.25 -19.13 8.62
CA PRO A 260 -4.25 -20.03 9.23
C PRO A 260 -3.58 -20.99 8.22
N LEU A 261 -4.14 -21.16 7.03
CA LEU A 261 -3.65 -22.06 5.98
C LEU A 261 -3.00 -21.31 4.79
N MET A 262 -2.66 -20.03 4.97
CA MET A 262 -2.02 -19.25 3.91
C MET A 262 -0.61 -19.74 3.54
N TYR A 263 0.06 -20.41 4.49
CA TYR A 263 1.43 -20.91 4.33
C TYR A 263 1.51 -22.43 4.09
N SER A 264 0.37 -23.12 3.92
CA SER A 264 0.30 -24.57 3.74
C SER A 264 0.17 -25.00 2.28
#